data_AF-A0ABC9Y5L0-F1
#
_entry.id   AF-A0ABC9Y5L0-F1
#
_cell.length_a   1.000
_cell.length_b   1.000
_cell.length_c   1.000
_cell.angle_alpha   90.00
_cell.angle_beta   90.00
_cell.angle_gamma   90.00
#
_symmetry.space_group_name_H-M   'P 1'
#
loop_
_entity.id
_entity.type
_entity.pdbx_description
1 polymer ?
#
loop_
_entity_poly.entity_id
_entity_poly.type
_entity_poly.pdbx_seq_one_letter_code
_entity_poly.pdbx_strand_id
1 'polypeptide(L)'
;MVLMGDFNHPDICWKVNTSRHKQSRKFLQSINDNFLTQVVEEPTRRGVLLDLVLTNKEGLVGDVKLGGSLGCSDHEMVEFRILRGRSRAISRITTLDFRRANFGLCKDLLGRIPWVRALEGKGVQEIWSIFKHHFLQAQDRRIPKNRKSSKGGRRPAWMSKELLEKLKGKKEVYRMWKKGMATWEENRDVVRVCRDATRKAKAHLELNLARDVKDNKKGFFKYISNKRKTRENVGPLLNEVGALVTVDTEKAELVNAAFASVFTAKASPQENQTLKVGEKVWRKEDLPLVGENWVREHLGNLDIHKSMGPDGMHPHVLRELADVIAKPLSIIFERSRRTGEVPEDWRKADVTLVFKKEDPGNDRPVSLTSIPGKVNGTAHSGGHQ
;
A
#
# COMPACT_ATOMS: atom_id res chain seq x y z
N MET A 1 6.08 -0.07 20.08
CA MET A 1 6.16 0.73 21.33
C MET A 1 6.67 -0.24 22.36
N VAL A 2 7.70 0.15 23.09
CA VAL A 2 8.30 -0.67 24.15
C VAL A 2 8.13 0.13 25.44
N LEU A 3 7.55 -0.49 26.47
CA LEU A 3 7.51 0.03 27.83
C LEU A 3 8.35 -0.90 28.69
N MET A 4 9.25 -0.36 29.51
CA MET A 4 10.15 -1.15 30.33
C MET A 4 10.30 -0.53 31.72
N GLY A 5 10.52 -1.36 32.72
CA GLY A 5 10.82 -0.94 34.08
C GLY A 5 10.28 -1.89 35.13
N ASP A 6 10.47 -1.52 36.39
CA ASP A 6 9.92 -2.22 37.55
C ASP A 6 8.48 -1.76 37.80
N PHE A 7 7.52 -2.67 37.58
CA PHE A 7 6.09 -2.39 37.76
C PHE A 7 5.54 -2.87 39.11
N ASN A 8 6.35 -3.49 39.96
CA ASN A 8 5.99 -3.90 41.34
C ASN A 8 4.64 -4.65 41.44
N HIS A 9 4.40 -5.62 40.57
CA HIS A 9 3.21 -6.47 40.55
C HIS A 9 3.55 -7.97 40.74
N PRO A 10 4.08 -8.38 41.92
CA PRO A 10 4.59 -9.73 42.17
C PRO A 10 3.51 -10.83 42.13
N ASP A 11 2.25 -10.48 42.32
CA ASP A 11 1.13 -11.41 42.41
C ASP A 11 0.52 -11.78 41.04
N ILE A 12 1.07 -11.25 39.96
CA ILE A 12 0.65 -11.57 38.60
C ILE A 12 1.24 -12.92 38.20
N CYS A 13 0.37 -13.87 37.86
CA CYS A 13 0.77 -15.08 37.18
C CYS A 13 0.67 -14.87 35.66
N TRP A 14 1.81 -14.64 35.01
CA TRP A 14 1.90 -14.40 33.58
C TRP A 14 1.52 -15.62 32.72
N LYS A 15 1.72 -16.84 33.23
CA LYS A 15 1.37 -18.10 32.53
C LYS A 15 -0.14 -18.23 32.28
N VAL A 16 -0.95 -17.85 33.26
CA VAL A 16 -2.43 -17.90 33.17
C VAL A 16 -3.06 -16.52 33.00
N ASN A 17 -2.25 -15.47 32.92
CA ASN A 17 -2.68 -14.07 32.83
C ASN A 17 -3.70 -13.67 33.90
N THR A 18 -3.48 -14.06 35.17
CA THR A 18 -4.39 -13.74 36.29
C THR A 18 -3.65 -13.16 37.49
N SER A 19 -4.39 -12.50 38.38
CA SER A 19 -3.85 -11.93 39.62
C SER A 19 -4.91 -11.89 40.73
N ARG A 20 -4.45 -12.05 41.97
CA ARG A 20 -5.28 -12.03 43.18
C ARG A 20 -5.57 -10.62 43.69
N HIS A 21 -4.70 -9.64 43.43
CA HIS A 21 -4.91 -8.27 43.86
C HIS A 21 -5.67 -7.42 42.83
N LYS A 22 -6.55 -6.55 43.34
CA LYS A 22 -7.38 -5.66 42.52
C LYS A 22 -6.56 -4.72 41.63
N GLN A 23 -5.41 -4.25 42.12
CA GLN A 23 -4.55 -3.32 41.39
C GLN A 23 -3.85 -4.02 40.22
N SER A 24 -3.25 -5.18 40.48
CA SER A 24 -2.60 -6.04 39.49
C SER A 24 -3.58 -6.57 38.43
N ARG A 25 -4.84 -6.89 38.80
CA ARG A 25 -5.90 -7.16 37.81
C ARG A 25 -6.21 -5.97 36.89
N LYS A 26 -6.29 -4.76 37.43
CA LYS A 26 -6.48 -3.54 36.62
C LYS A 26 -5.31 -3.27 35.69
N PHE A 27 -4.10 -3.60 36.13
CA PHE A 27 -2.89 -3.53 35.32
C PHE A 27 -2.92 -4.54 34.16
N LEU A 28 -3.24 -5.81 34.43
CA LEU A 28 -3.44 -6.84 33.40
C LEU A 28 -4.53 -6.47 32.40
N GLN A 29 -5.67 -5.96 32.86
CA GLN A 29 -6.72 -5.46 31.97
C GLN A 29 -6.18 -4.36 31.06
N SER A 30 -5.38 -3.44 31.60
CA SER A 30 -4.78 -2.35 30.81
C SER A 30 -3.78 -2.86 29.78
N ILE A 31 -3.01 -3.91 30.09
CA ILE A 31 -2.10 -4.57 29.14
C ILE A 31 -2.92 -5.17 27.99
N ASN A 32 -3.95 -5.96 28.32
CA ASN A 32 -4.81 -6.63 27.36
C ASN A 32 -5.57 -5.65 26.46
N ASP A 33 -6.19 -4.60 27.03
CA ASP A 33 -6.92 -3.57 26.29
C ASP A 33 -6.04 -2.82 25.28
N ASN A 34 -4.73 -2.77 25.53
CA ASN A 34 -3.75 -2.11 24.68
C ASN A 34 -2.97 -3.07 23.77
N PHE A 35 -3.33 -4.37 23.77
CA PHE A 35 -2.63 -5.42 23.01
C PHE A 35 -1.12 -5.41 23.29
N LEU A 36 -0.75 -5.23 24.55
CA LEU A 36 0.61 -5.32 25.01
C LEU A 36 0.92 -6.77 25.39
N THR A 37 2.10 -7.23 24.99
CA THR A 37 2.63 -8.54 25.33
C THR A 37 3.87 -8.33 26.18
N GLN A 38 3.93 -9.04 27.30
CA GLN A 38 5.11 -9.14 28.15
C GLN A 38 6.09 -10.13 27.52
N VAL A 39 7.36 -9.72 27.37
CA VAL A 39 8.39 -10.53 26.68
C VAL A 39 9.50 -11.05 27.58
N VAL A 40 9.49 -10.69 28.86
CA VAL A 40 10.38 -11.31 29.86
C VAL A 40 9.69 -12.55 30.39
N GLU A 41 10.35 -13.70 30.28
CA GLU A 41 9.80 -15.00 30.71
C GLU A 41 10.43 -15.49 32.03
N GLU A 42 11.63 -15.01 32.34
CA GLU A 42 12.40 -15.42 33.51
C GLU A 42 12.26 -14.42 34.68
N PRO A 43 12.33 -14.88 35.94
CA PRO A 43 12.21 -13.99 37.11
C PRO A 43 13.41 -13.05 37.25
N THR A 44 13.16 -11.79 37.60
CA THR A 44 14.20 -10.75 37.64
C THR A 44 14.67 -10.40 39.05
N ARG A 45 14.00 -10.91 40.08
CA ARG A 45 14.38 -10.74 41.49
C ARG A 45 13.90 -11.91 42.34
N ARG A 46 14.82 -12.70 42.89
CA ARG A 46 14.53 -13.77 43.88
C ARG A 46 13.35 -14.69 43.50
N GLY A 47 13.26 -15.09 42.23
CA GLY A 47 12.18 -15.97 41.74
C GLY A 47 10.86 -15.26 41.40
N VAL A 48 10.80 -13.93 41.46
CA VAL A 48 9.63 -13.12 41.07
C VAL A 48 9.96 -12.24 39.87
N LEU A 49 9.00 -12.11 38.95
CA LEU A 49 9.11 -11.29 37.75
C LEU A 49 8.53 -9.89 38.02
N LEU A 50 9.41 -8.91 38.22
CA LEU A 50 9.03 -7.51 38.54
C LEU A 50 9.37 -6.54 37.40
N ASP A 51 10.50 -6.77 36.74
CA ASP A 51 10.97 -5.97 35.63
C ASP A 51 10.29 -6.46 34.35
N LEU A 52 9.39 -5.62 33.82
CA LEU A 52 8.58 -5.94 32.66
C LEU A 52 9.14 -5.27 31.42
N VAL A 53 9.04 -5.96 30.30
CA VAL A 53 9.24 -5.39 28.97
C VAL A 53 7.97 -5.67 28.17
N LEU A 54 7.16 -4.64 27.97
CA LEU A 54 5.88 -4.72 27.29
C LEU A 54 5.99 -4.15 25.88
N THR A 55 5.58 -4.92 24.88
CA THR A 55 5.54 -4.49 23.48
C THR A 55 4.17 -4.71 22.86
N ASN A 56 3.72 -3.79 22.00
CA ASN A 56 2.52 -3.98 21.17
C ASN A 56 2.83 -4.52 19.77
N LYS A 57 4.03 -5.07 19.58
CA LYS A 57 4.50 -5.64 18.33
C LYS A 57 5.39 -6.83 18.64
N GLU A 58 4.89 -8.02 18.31
CA GLU A 58 5.67 -9.26 18.32
C GLU A 58 6.88 -9.13 17.38
N GLY A 59 8.04 -9.63 17.81
CA GLY A 59 9.31 -9.50 17.10
C GLY A 59 9.90 -8.07 17.05
N LEU A 60 9.34 -7.09 17.77
CA LEU A 60 10.00 -5.77 17.96
C LEU A 60 11.13 -5.84 18.97
N VAL A 61 10.97 -6.69 19.98
CA VAL A 61 11.99 -6.99 20.98
C VAL A 61 12.44 -8.41 20.70
N GLY A 62 13.74 -8.60 20.53
CA GLY A 62 14.37 -9.91 20.34
C GLY A 62 15.57 -10.05 21.27
N ASP A 63 16.14 -11.25 21.32
CA ASP A 63 17.30 -11.58 22.14
C ASP A 63 17.14 -11.16 23.62
N VAL A 64 15.98 -11.40 24.23
CA VAL A 64 15.75 -11.13 25.65
C VAL A 64 16.54 -12.14 26.47
N LYS A 65 17.45 -11.68 27.33
CA LYS A 65 18.31 -12.50 28.19
C LYS A 65 18.38 -11.88 29.57
N LEU A 66 18.43 -12.72 30.59
CA LEU A 66 18.86 -12.29 31.92
C LEU A 66 20.39 -12.34 32.01
N GLY A 67 20.97 -11.24 32.45
CA GLY A 67 22.37 -11.11 32.83
C GLY A 67 22.52 -11.19 34.35
N GLY A 68 23.77 -11.36 34.80
CA GLY A 68 24.09 -11.35 36.23
C GLY A 68 23.72 -10.03 36.93
N SER A 69 23.70 -10.06 38.26
CA SER A 69 23.48 -8.85 39.06
C SER A 69 24.55 -7.81 38.75
N LEU A 70 24.12 -6.57 38.49
CA LEU A 70 25.05 -5.46 38.31
C LEU A 70 25.56 -5.02 39.69
N GLY A 71 26.77 -5.44 40.07
CA GLY A 71 27.37 -5.13 41.37
C GLY A 71 26.60 -5.76 42.53
N CYS A 72 26.18 -4.94 43.51
CA CYS A 72 25.42 -5.37 44.69
C CYS A 72 23.89 -5.34 44.50
N SER A 73 23.41 -5.17 43.26
CA SER A 73 21.97 -5.17 42.95
C SER A 73 21.33 -6.51 43.30
N ASP A 74 20.16 -6.48 43.92
CA ASP A 74 19.33 -7.67 44.14
C ASP A 74 18.37 -7.98 42.98
N HIS A 75 18.40 -7.15 41.92
CA HIS A 75 17.77 -7.39 40.63
C HIS A 75 18.79 -7.94 39.61
N GLU A 76 18.34 -8.90 38.80
CA GLU A 76 19.04 -9.41 37.63
C GLU A 76 18.87 -8.46 36.44
N MET A 77 19.91 -8.36 35.61
CA MET A 77 19.89 -7.45 34.46
C MET A 77 19.02 -8.05 33.35
N VAL A 78 18.11 -7.27 32.77
CA VAL A 78 17.39 -7.69 31.55
C VAL A 78 18.06 -7.07 30.33
N GLU A 79 18.77 -7.87 29.55
CA GLU A 79 19.32 -7.48 28.25
C GLU A 79 18.34 -7.84 27.13
N PHE A 80 18.11 -6.92 26.18
CA PHE A 80 17.30 -7.22 25.00
C PHE A 80 17.65 -6.29 23.85
N ARG A 81 17.31 -6.71 22.64
CA ARG A 81 17.51 -5.91 21.42
C ARG A 81 16.18 -5.39 20.89
N ILE A 82 16.14 -4.08 20.61
CA ILE A 82 15.02 -3.47 19.89
C ILE A 82 15.29 -3.60 18.39
N LEU A 83 14.61 -4.55 17.76
CA LEU A 83 14.68 -4.81 16.33
C LEU A 83 13.96 -3.70 15.55
N ARG A 84 14.72 -2.69 15.13
CA ARG A 84 14.21 -1.66 14.22
C ARG A 84 14.08 -2.26 12.83
N GLY A 85 12.86 -2.63 12.44
CA GLY A 85 12.53 -2.77 11.02
C GLY A 85 12.87 -1.46 10.30
N ARG A 86 13.46 -1.55 9.10
CA ARG A 86 13.78 -0.40 8.23
C ARG A 86 12.67 0.63 8.37
N SER A 87 13.04 1.87 8.70
CA SER A 87 12.10 2.99 8.74
C SER A 87 11.17 2.85 7.56
N ARG A 88 9.85 2.89 7.78
CA ARG A 88 8.90 2.97 6.66
C ARG A 88 9.46 4.05 5.76
N ALA A 89 9.90 3.69 4.56
CA ALA A 89 10.12 4.69 3.53
C ALA A 89 8.81 5.48 3.56
N ILE A 90 8.88 6.76 3.92
CA ILE A 90 7.71 7.62 3.80
C ILE A 90 7.45 7.55 2.30
N SER A 91 6.49 6.72 1.89
CA SER A 91 6.14 6.62 0.49
C SER A 91 5.51 7.97 0.20
N ARG A 92 6.32 8.85 -0.36
CA ARG A 92 5.91 10.17 -0.85
C ARG A 92 5.16 9.91 -2.14
N ILE A 93 4.07 9.16 -2.04
CA ILE A 93 3.21 8.85 -3.17
C ILE A 93 2.58 10.17 -3.55
N THR A 94 3.02 10.65 -4.70
CA THR A 94 2.50 11.84 -5.33
C THR A 94 1.37 11.38 -6.24
N THR A 95 0.16 11.87 -6.00
CA THR A 95 -1.01 11.50 -6.80
C THR A 95 -1.53 12.72 -7.55
N LEU A 96 -1.97 12.53 -8.79
CA LEU A 96 -2.61 13.58 -9.58
C LEU A 96 -3.90 14.07 -8.89
N ASP A 97 -4.09 15.39 -8.85
CA ASP A 97 -5.29 16.04 -8.31
C ASP A 97 -6.24 16.42 -9.43
N PHE A 98 -7.16 15.52 -9.75
CA PHE A 98 -8.13 15.74 -10.82
C PHE A 98 -9.16 16.83 -10.49
N ARG A 99 -9.36 17.20 -9.22
CA ARG A 99 -10.30 18.28 -8.87
C ARG A 99 -9.79 19.66 -9.32
N ARG A 100 -8.47 19.80 -9.46
CA ARG A 100 -7.80 21.04 -9.86
C ARG A 100 -7.18 20.91 -11.25
N ALA A 101 -7.47 19.83 -11.98
CA ALA A 101 -6.95 19.61 -13.32
C ALA A 101 -7.64 20.54 -14.32
N ASN A 102 -6.86 21.12 -15.22
CA ASN A 102 -7.40 21.86 -16.35
C ASN A 102 -7.25 21.03 -17.64
N PHE A 103 -8.26 20.22 -17.93
CA PHE A 103 -8.28 19.37 -19.13
C PHE A 103 -8.44 20.15 -20.43
N GLY A 104 -9.09 21.32 -20.41
CA GLY A 104 -9.20 22.19 -21.59
C GLY A 104 -7.82 22.61 -22.12
N LEU A 105 -6.94 23.09 -21.24
CA LEU A 105 -5.57 23.42 -21.63
C LEU A 105 -4.74 22.21 -22.06
N CYS A 106 -5.01 21.01 -21.53
CA CYS A 106 -4.40 19.79 -22.03
C CYS A 106 -4.85 19.48 -23.46
N LYS A 107 -6.15 19.61 -23.75
CA LYS A 107 -6.69 19.44 -25.11
C LYS A 107 -6.06 20.44 -26.08
N ASP A 108 -5.93 21.71 -25.68
CA ASP A 108 -5.30 22.73 -26.52
C ASP A 108 -3.83 22.44 -26.82
N LEU A 109 -3.05 22.02 -25.82
CA LEU A 109 -1.63 21.71 -25.99
C LEU A 109 -1.41 20.54 -26.95
N LEU A 110 -2.20 19.47 -26.81
CA LEU A 110 -2.08 18.29 -27.66
C LEU A 110 -2.73 18.48 -29.04
N GLY A 111 -3.77 19.30 -29.13
CA GLY A 111 -4.51 19.57 -30.37
C GLY A 111 -3.74 20.44 -31.35
N ARG A 112 -2.82 21.28 -30.87
CA ARG A 112 -1.94 22.11 -31.72
C ARG A 112 -0.83 21.33 -32.41
N ILE A 113 -0.59 20.08 -32.02
CA ILE A 113 0.49 19.27 -32.57
C ILE A 113 0.04 18.70 -33.92
N PRO A 114 0.78 18.94 -35.02
CA PRO A 114 0.48 18.34 -36.32
C PRO A 114 0.91 16.87 -36.33
N TRP A 115 0.15 16.00 -35.65
CA TRP A 115 0.50 14.60 -35.39
C TRP A 115 0.87 13.81 -36.65
N VAL A 116 0.20 14.04 -37.78
CA VAL A 116 0.52 13.34 -39.03
C VAL A 116 1.97 13.62 -39.45
N ARG A 117 2.38 14.90 -39.48
CA ARG A 117 3.75 15.31 -39.84
C ARG A 117 4.76 14.92 -38.76
N ALA A 118 4.40 15.07 -37.49
CA ALA A 118 5.29 14.76 -36.38
C ALA A 118 5.67 13.28 -36.30
N LEU A 119 4.81 12.39 -36.79
CA LEU A 119 4.95 10.94 -36.72
C LEU A 119 5.34 10.29 -38.06
N GLU A 120 5.47 11.09 -39.13
CA GLU A 120 5.79 10.60 -40.47
C GLU A 120 7.22 10.07 -40.57
N GLY A 121 7.41 8.95 -41.28
CA GLY A 121 8.74 8.35 -41.53
C GLY A 121 9.45 7.71 -40.32
N LYS A 122 8.81 7.69 -39.14
CA LYS A 122 9.41 7.21 -37.88
C LYS A 122 9.03 5.77 -37.53
N GLY A 123 9.90 5.09 -36.76
CA GLY A 123 9.65 3.76 -36.23
C GLY A 123 8.63 3.74 -35.08
N VAL A 124 8.06 2.58 -34.74
CA VAL A 124 7.00 2.44 -33.72
C VAL A 124 7.44 3.00 -32.36
N GLN A 125 8.66 2.66 -31.91
CA GLN A 125 9.19 3.12 -30.63
C GLN A 125 9.41 4.64 -30.59
N GLU A 126 9.83 5.24 -31.71
CA GLU A 126 10.08 6.68 -31.80
C GLU A 126 8.74 7.45 -31.79
N ILE A 127 7.76 7.01 -32.58
CA ILE A 127 6.41 7.57 -32.60
C ILE A 127 5.77 7.49 -31.21
N TRP A 128 5.89 6.35 -30.53
CA TRP A 128 5.42 6.19 -29.16
C TRP A 128 6.12 7.14 -28.18
N SER A 129 7.43 7.30 -28.30
CA SER A 129 8.21 8.20 -27.44
C SER A 129 7.80 9.66 -27.61
N ILE A 130 7.55 10.11 -28.83
CA ILE A 130 7.05 11.46 -29.14
C ILE A 130 5.66 11.67 -28.52
N PHE A 131 4.74 10.73 -28.76
CA PHE A 131 3.40 10.78 -28.19
C PHE A 131 3.44 10.82 -26.65
N LYS A 132 4.17 9.89 -26.02
CA LYS A 132 4.33 9.79 -24.57
C LYS A 132 4.93 11.08 -23.99
N HIS A 133 5.96 11.63 -24.63
CA HIS A 133 6.58 12.88 -24.19
C HIS A 133 5.55 14.02 -24.12
N HIS A 134 4.81 14.27 -25.20
CA HIS A 134 3.82 15.34 -25.23
C HIS A 134 2.65 15.09 -24.27
N PHE A 135 2.17 13.85 -24.18
CA PHE A 135 1.11 13.48 -23.24
C PHE A 135 1.52 13.75 -21.79
N LEU A 136 2.70 13.24 -21.38
CA LEU A 136 3.20 13.42 -20.02
C LEU A 136 3.55 14.89 -19.74
N GLN A 137 4.04 15.63 -20.73
CA GLN A 137 4.27 17.07 -20.60
C GLN A 137 2.96 17.83 -20.35
N ALA A 138 1.88 17.51 -21.07
CA ALA A 138 0.57 18.11 -20.84
C ALA A 138 0.04 17.75 -19.44
N GLN A 139 0.12 16.46 -19.06
CA GLN A 139 -0.27 15.96 -17.75
C GLN A 139 0.48 16.69 -16.61
N ASP A 140 1.81 16.78 -16.70
CA ASP A 140 2.64 17.35 -15.64
C ASP A 140 2.50 18.88 -15.51
N ARG A 141 2.26 19.59 -16.61
CA ARG A 141 2.10 21.06 -16.59
C ARG A 141 0.72 21.50 -16.09
N ARG A 142 -0.32 20.69 -16.31
CA ARG A 142 -1.72 21.13 -16.15
C ARG A 142 -2.50 20.37 -15.08
N ILE A 143 -1.97 19.26 -14.56
CA ILE A 143 -2.59 18.51 -13.48
C ILE A 143 -1.73 18.63 -12.22
N PRO A 144 -2.18 19.41 -11.22
CA PRO A 144 -1.47 19.54 -9.96
C PRO A 144 -1.25 18.18 -9.30
N LYS A 145 -0.08 18.03 -8.70
CA LYS A 145 0.31 16.82 -7.96
C LYS A 145 0.09 17.05 -6.47
N ASN A 146 -0.79 16.26 -5.86
CA ASN A 146 -0.99 16.26 -4.42
C ASN A 146 0.02 15.33 -3.75
N ARG A 147 0.75 15.87 -2.78
CA ARG A 147 1.53 15.06 -1.85
C ARG A 147 0.57 14.43 -0.87
N LYS A 148 0.40 13.10 -0.94
CA LYS A 148 -0.19 12.38 0.18
C LYS A 148 0.84 12.36 1.29
N SER A 149 0.74 13.31 2.24
CA SER A 149 1.40 13.12 3.53
C SER A 149 0.90 11.78 4.08
N SER A 150 1.82 10.94 4.56
CA SER A 150 1.50 9.65 5.15
C SER A 150 0.73 9.88 6.44
N LYS A 151 -0.58 10.14 6.33
CA LYS A 151 -1.49 10.38 7.44
C LYS A 151 -0.91 11.39 8.46
N GLY A 152 -1.01 12.68 8.16
CA GLY A 152 -1.33 13.62 9.25
C GLY A 152 -2.51 13.01 10.02
N GLY A 153 -2.30 12.67 11.29
CA GLY A 153 -3.04 11.63 12.00
C GLY A 153 -4.54 11.71 11.74
N ARG A 154 -5.08 10.78 10.93
CA ARG A 154 -6.53 10.66 10.75
C ARG A 154 -7.11 10.53 12.14
N ARG A 155 -8.08 11.40 12.43
CA ARG A 155 -8.81 11.41 13.67
C ARG A 155 -9.25 9.99 14.02
N PRO A 156 -8.91 9.46 15.21
CA PRO A 156 -9.36 8.14 15.61
C PRO A 156 -10.88 8.07 15.57
N ALA A 157 -11.44 6.93 15.16
CA ALA A 157 -12.89 6.77 14.98
C ALA A 157 -13.69 7.01 16.28
N TRP A 158 -13.09 6.75 17.44
CA TRP A 158 -13.70 7.01 18.75
C TRP A 158 -13.68 8.50 19.15
N MET A 159 -12.98 9.37 18.42
CA MET A 159 -12.77 10.75 18.81
C MET A 159 -13.85 11.65 18.19
N SER A 160 -14.91 11.96 18.93
CA SER A 160 -15.98 12.90 18.52
C SER A 160 -15.55 14.37 18.62
N LYS A 161 -16.14 15.28 17.82
CA LYS A 161 -15.82 16.74 17.81
C LYS A 161 -15.77 17.32 19.23
N GLU A 162 -16.80 17.00 20.00
CA GLU A 162 -16.93 17.34 21.41
C GLU A 162 -15.77 16.82 22.28
N LEU A 163 -15.36 15.56 22.14
CA LEU A 163 -14.23 15.00 22.91
C LEU A 163 -12.91 15.70 22.56
N LEU A 164 -12.72 16.11 21.31
CA LEU A 164 -11.53 16.87 20.91
C LEU A 164 -11.52 18.27 21.53
N GLU A 165 -12.66 18.94 21.62
CA GLU A 165 -12.80 20.22 22.31
C GLU A 165 -12.48 20.08 23.81
N LYS A 166 -13.01 19.05 24.48
CA LYS A 166 -12.64 18.69 25.86
C LYS A 166 -11.14 18.47 26.02
N LEU A 167 -10.50 17.74 25.12
CA LEU A 167 -9.05 17.51 25.14
C LEU A 167 -8.22 18.76 24.88
N LYS A 168 -8.73 19.72 24.09
CA LYS A 168 -8.11 21.04 23.91
C LYS A 168 -8.23 21.87 25.19
N GLY A 169 -9.41 21.91 25.81
CA GLY A 169 -9.63 22.56 27.10
C GLY A 169 -8.70 22.02 28.19
N LYS A 170 -8.49 20.70 28.25
CA LYS A 170 -7.51 20.09 29.16
C LYS A 170 -6.09 20.65 28.98
N LYS A 171 -5.65 20.87 27.74
CA LYS A 171 -4.32 21.45 27.48
C LYS A 171 -4.23 22.91 27.90
N GLU A 172 -5.32 23.65 27.76
CA GLU A 172 -5.42 25.04 28.18
C GLU A 172 -5.29 25.16 29.70
N VAL A 173 -6.09 24.40 30.44
CA VAL A 173 -6.06 24.37 31.91
C VAL A 173 -4.69 23.93 32.44
N TYR A 174 -4.07 22.93 31.80
CA TYR A 174 -2.70 22.53 32.12
C TYR A 174 -1.68 23.67 31.94
N ARG A 175 -1.83 24.48 30.88
CA ARG A 175 -0.98 25.64 30.63
C ARG A 175 -1.23 26.76 31.62
N MET A 176 -2.48 26.99 32.02
CA MET A 176 -2.83 27.97 33.06
C MET A 176 -2.28 27.56 34.42
N TRP A 177 -2.41 26.28 34.80
CA TRP A 177 -1.82 25.72 36.01
C TRP A 177 -0.29 25.88 36.04
N LYS A 178 0.38 25.59 34.92
CA LYS A 178 1.83 25.80 34.78
C LYS A 178 2.28 27.26 34.95
N LYS A 179 1.37 28.22 34.72
CA LYS A 179 1.61 29.65 34.89
C LYS A 179 1.11 30.19 36.25
N GLY A 180 0.64 29.32 37.15
CA GLY A 180 0.09 29.72 38.46
C GLY A 180 -1.29 30.37 38.39
N MET A 181 -1.96 30.37 37.23
CA MET A 181 -3.27 30.99 37.02
C MET A 181 -4.45 30.03 37.21
N ALA A 182 -4.17 28.75 37.51
CA ALA A 182 -5.18 27.75 37.85
C ALA A 182 -4.65 26.87 38.96
N THR A 183 -5.55 26.36 39.80
CA THR A 183 -5.17 25.49 40.91
C THR A 183 -4.84 24.09 40.40
N TRP A 184 -4.10 23.31 41.20
CA TRP A 184 -3.85 21.91 40.88
C TRP A 184 -5.15 21.09 40.84
N GLU A 185 -6.13 21.44 41.68
CA GLU A 185 -7.42 20.75 41.79
C GLU A 185 -8.25 20.91 40.52
N GLU A 186 -8.34 22.13 39.99
CA GLU A 186 -9.00 22.43 38.71
C GLU A 186 -8.38 21.63 37.56
N ASN A 187 -7.04 21.60 37.48
CA ASN A 187 -6.35 20.81 36.46
C ASN A 187 -6.58 19.31 36.64
N ARG A 188 -6.56 18.79 37.87
CA ARG A 188 -6.80 17.38 38.17
C ARG A 188 -8.20 16.95 37.76
N ASP A 189 -9.21 17.76 38.04
CA ASP A 189 -10.60 17.44 37.75
C ASP A 189 -10.86 17.43 36.24
N VAL A 190 -10.33 18.40 35.50
CA VAL A 190 -10.42 18.44 34.03
C VAL A 190 -9.68 17.25 33.40
N VAL A 191 -8.53 16.85 33.95
CA VAL A 191 -7.80 15.64 33.51
C VAL A 191 -8.64 14.38 33.74
N ARG A 192 -9.28 14.25 34.90
CA ARG A 192 -10.14 13.10 35.24
C ARG A 192 -11.34 13.00 34.29
N VAL A 193 -12.08 14.10 34.11
CA VAL A 193 -13.23 14.16 33.20
C VAL A 193 -12.83 13.79 31.77
N CYS A 194 -11.72 14.34 31.27
CA CYS A 194 -11.23 14.02 29.93
C CYS A 194 -10.80 12.55 29.78
N ARG A 195 -10.18 11.97 30.82
CA ARG A 195 -9.77 10.56 30.84
C ARG A 195 -11.00 9.65 30.78
N ASP A 196 -12.02 9.94 31.57
CA ASP A 196 -13.24 9.14 31.62
C ASP A 196 -14.07 9.27 30.34
N ALA A 197 -14.18 10.47 29.76
CA ALA A 197 -14.80 10.68 28.47
C ALA A 197 -14.07 9.92 27.35
N THR A 198 -12.73 9.90 27.37
CA THR A 198 -11.93 9.14 26.40
C THR A 198 -12.15 7.63 26.54
N ARG A 199 -12.25 7.11 27.77
CA ARG A 199 -12.54 5.70 28.03
C ARG A 199 -13.92 5.31 27.53
N LYS A 200 -14.95 6.09 27.88
CA LYS A 200 -16.33 5.87 27.44
C LYS A 200 -16.44 5.86 25.91
N ALA A 201 -15.78 6.81 25.24
CA ALA A 201 -15.81 6.89 23.78
C ALA A 201 -15.13 5.69 23.09
N LYS A 202 -14.02 5.19 23.65
CA LYS A 202 -13.35 3.97 23.15
C LYS A 202 -14.22 2.73 23.37
N ALA A 203 -14.75 2.55 24.58
CA ALA A 203 -15.61 1.43 24.92
C ALA A 203 -16.88 1.41 24.06
N HIS A 204 -17.50 2.57 23.82
CA HIS A 204 -18.68 2.68 22.98
C HIS A 204 -18.39 2.30 21.51
N LEU A 205 -17.24 2.72 20.96
CA LEU A 205 -16.81 2.27 19.64
C LEU A 205 -16.63 0.75 19.58
N GLU A 206 -15.97 0.16 20.57
CA GLU A 206 -15.71 -1.28 20.64
C GLU A 206 -17.01 -2.08 20.79
N LEU A 207 -17.95 -1.60 21.61
CA LEU A 207 -19.29 -2.18 21.77
C LEU A 207 -20.08 -2.13 20.46
N ASN A 208 -20.08 -0.99 19.76
CA ASN A 208 -20.77 -0.88 18.47
C ASN A 208 -20.14 -1.82 17.43
N LEU A 209 -18.81 -1.89 17.38
CA LEU A 209 -18.11 -2.84 16.49
C LEU A 209 -18.44 -4.29 16.80
N ALA A 210 -18.58 -4.66 18.08
CA ALA A 210 -18.95 -6.01 18.50
C ALA A 210 -20.42 -6.32 18.20
N ARG A 211 -21.33 -5.37 18.42
CA ARG A 211 -22.77 -5.53 18.11
C ARG A 211 -22.99 -5.67 16.61
N ASP A 212 -22.33 -4.84 15.83
CA ASP A 212 -22.54 -4.75 14.38
C ASP A 212 -21.65 -5.76 13.62
N VAL A 213 -21.00 -6.72 14.30
CA VAL A 213 -20.13 -7.73 13.64
C VAL A 213 -20.88 -8.58 12.63
N LYS A 214 -22.15 -8.92 12.90
CA LYS A 214 -22.96 -9.76 12.02
C LYS A 214 -23.19 -9.08 10.67
N ASP A 215 -23.46 -7.78 10.70
CA ASP A 215 -23.78 -6.97 9.51
C ASP A 215 -22.52 -6.35 8.87
N ASN A 216 -21.50 -6.03 9.66
CA ASN A 216 -20.28 -5.34 9.24
C ASN A 216 -18.99 -6.03 9.72
N LYS A 217 -18.82 -7.30 9.33
CA LYS A 217 -17.59 -8.09 9.56
C LYS A 217 -16.32 -7.33 9.15
N LYS A 218 -16.36 -6.63 8.02
CA LYS A 218 -15.21 -5.85 7.48
C LYS A 218 -14.77 -4.74 8.44
N GLY A 219 -15.71 -4.01 9.07
CA GLY A 219 -15.42 -2.95 10.03
C GLY A 219 -14.67 -3.46 11.27
N PHE A 220 -15.13 -4.58 11.82
CA PHE A 220 -14.52 -5.23 12.98
C PHE A 220 -13.10 -5.74 12.68
N PHE A 221 -12.92 -6.54 11.63
CA PHE A 221 -11.59 -7.04 11.26
C PHE A 221 -10.63 -5.92 10.84
N LYS A 222 -11.15 -4.81 10.28
CA LYS A 222 -10.37 -3.59 10.02
C LYS A 222 -9.94 -2.90 11.33
N TYR A 223 -10.77 -2.87 12.36
CA TYR A 223 -10.39 -2.32 13.66
C TYR A 223 -9.28 -3.16 14.31
N ILE A 224 -9.46 -4.48 14.34
CA ILE A 224 -8.48 -5.43 14.88
C ILE A 224 -7.16 -5.37 14.11
N SER A 225 -7.19 -5.39 12.77
CA SER A 225 -5.98 -5.28 11.94
C SER A 225 -5.29 -3.92 12.04
N ASN A 226 -6.00 -2.82 12.34
CA ASN A 226 -5.33 -1.55 12.62
C ASN A 226 -4.67 -1.50 14.00
N LYS A 227 -5.18 -2.27 14.97
CA LYS A 227 -4.58 -2.43 16.31
C LYS A 227 -3.37 -3.36 16.26
N ARG A 228 -3.44 -4.43 15.48
CA ARG A 228 -2.33 -5.32 15.12
C ARG A 228 -1.42 -4.60 14.12
N LYS A 229 -0.44 -3.81 14.58
CA LYS A 229 0.41 -2.93 13.74
C LYS A 229 1.29 -3.64 12.70
N THR A 230 1.17 -4.94 12.51
CA THR A 230 1.76 -5.69 11.41
C THR A 230 0.92 -5.49 10.15
N ARG A 231 1.40 -4.63 9.25
CA ARG A 231 1.21 -4.93 7.83
C ARG A 231 2.20 -6.04 7.55
N GLU A 232 1.71 -7.20 7.13
CA GLU A 232 2.52 -8.18 6.43
C GLU A 232 3.16 -7.43 5.25
N ASN A 233 4.43 -7.05 5.41
CA ASN A 233 5.27 -6.84 4.25
C ASN A 233 5.48 -8.22 3.63
N VAL A 234 5.78 -8.28 2.33
CA VAL A 234 6.19 -9.54 1.69
C VAL A 234 7.26 -10.16 2.57
N GLY A 235 6.94 -11.32 3.13
CA GLY A 235 7.86 -12.08 3.97
C GLY A 235 9.15 -12.34 3.20
N PRO A 236 10.24 -12.68 3.88
CA PRO A 236 11.39 -13.21 3.18
C PRO A 236 10.96 -14.43 2.34
N LEU A 237 11.36 -14.49 1.08
CA LEU A 237 11.05 -15.62 0.19
C LEU A 237 12.20 -16.62 0.24
N LEU A 238 11.95 -17.89 -0.03
CA LEU A 238 13.01 -18.90 -0.17
C LEU A 238 13.38 -19.01 -1.65
N ASN A 239 14.67 -18.91 -1.97
CA ASN A 239 15.15 -19.25 -3.30
C ASN A 239 15.20 -20.77 -3.51
N GLU A 240 15.54 -21.21 -4.72
CA GLU A 240 15.66 -22.63 -5.09
C GLU A 240 16.67 -23.42 -4.25
N VAL A 241 17.60 -22.71 -3.60
CA VAL A 241 18.66 -23.27 -2.74
C VAL A 241 18.26 -23.25 -1.24
N GLY A 242 17.02 -22.85 -0.93
CA GLY A 242 16.52 -22.76 0.45
C GLY A 242 17.05 -21.57 1.25
N ALA A 243 17.73 -20.62 0.61
CA ALA A 243 18.23 -19.41 1.25
C ALA A 243 17.17 -18.31 1.30
N LEU A 244 17.22 -17.53 2.38
CA LEU A 244 16.22 -16.52 2.70
C LEU A 244 16.48 -15.20 1.96
N VAL A 245 15.65 -14.91 0.97
CA VAL A 245 15.68 -13.68 0.16
C VAL A 245 14.93 -12.56 0.89
N THR A 246 15.67 -11.56 1.36
CA THR A 246 15.12 -10.43 2.12
C THR A 246 15.08 -9.12 1.33
N VAL A 247 15.80 -9.04 0.20
CA VAL A 247 15.90 -7.85 -0.67
C VAL A 247 14.75 -7.81 -1.68
N ASP A 248 14.09 -6.66 -1.83
CA ASP A 248 12.90 -6.54 -2.68
C ASP A 248 13.19 -6.80 -4.17
N THR A 249 14.38 -6.44 -4.67
CA THR A 249 14.82 -6.71 -6.05
C THR A 249 14.94 -8.21 -6.31
N GLU A 250 15.63 -8.93 -5.44
CA GLU A 250 15.83 -10.38 -5.55
C GLU A 250 14.49 -11.13 -5.41
N LYS A 251 13.59 -10.64 -4.54
CA LYS A 251 12.22 -11.18 -4.46
C LYS A 251 11.46 -11.01 -5.78
N ALA A 252 11.57 -9.84 -6.41
CA ALA A 252 10.91 -9.56 -7.69
C ALA A 252 11.47 -10.43 -8.82
N GLU A 253 12.79 -10.63 -8.85
CA GLU A 253 13.45 -11.52 -9.81
C GLU A 253 13.04 -12.98 -9.63
N LEU A 254 13.01 -13.48 -8.38
CA LEU A 254 12.57 -14.84 -8.08
C LEU A 254 11.12 -15.08 -8.51
N VAL A 255 10.24 -14.11 -8.25
CA VAL A 255 8.83 -14.15 -8.67
C VAL A 255 8.72 -14.11 -10.19
N ASN A 256 9.53 -13.29 -10.87
CA ASN A 256 9.54 -13.21 -12.32
C ASN A 256 10.05 -14.50 -12.97
N ALA A 257 11.09 -15.13 -12.40
CA ALA A 257 11.62 -16.41 -12.86
C ALA A 257 10.58 -17.54 -12.69
N ALA A 258 9.93 -17.61 -11.52
CA ALA A 258 8.83 -18.54 -11.28
C ALA A 258 7.65 -18.31 -12.22
N PHE A 259 7.34 -17.06 -12.56
CA PHE A 259 6.28 -16.75 -13.52
C PHE A 259 6.68 -17.15 -14.94
N ALA A 260 7.90 -16.83 -15.37
CA ALA A 260 8.43 -17.21 -16.68
C ALA A 260 8.49 -18.73 -16.88
N SER A 261 8.75 -19.51 -15.83
CA SER A 261 8.81 -20.97 -15.91
C SER A 261 7.43 -21.62 -16.15
N VAL A 262 6.33 -20.99 -15.72
CA VAL A 262 4.97 -21.47 -16.00
C VAL A 262 4.53 -21.15 -17.44
N PHE A 263 5.16 -20.17 -18.09
CA PHE A 263 4.97 -19.94 -19.51
C PHE A 263 5.75 -20.99 -20.30
N THR A 264 5.04 -22.04 -20.72
CA THR A 264 5.56 -22.94 -21.75
C THR A 264 5.76 -22.14 -23.03
N ALA A 265 7.00 -21.79 -23.33
CA ALA A 265 7.37 -21.46 -24.69
C ALA A 265 6.95 -22.66 -25.53
N LYS A 266 5.92 -22.52 -26.38
CA LYS A 266 5.75 -23.40 -27.52
C LYS A 266 6.90 -23.12 -28.49
N ALA A 267 8.09 -23.52 -28.08
CA ALA A 267 9.29 -23.63 -28.87
C ALA A 267 9.72 -25.10 -28.79
N SER A 268 8.81 -25.99 -29.19
CA SER A 268 9.29 -27.23 -29.79
C SER A 268 9.90 -26.85 -31.13
N PRO A 269 11.11 -27.31 -31.48
CA PRO A 269 11.51 -27.38 -32.87
C PRO A 269 10.63 -28.46 -33.51
N GLN A 270 9.39 -28.09 -33.86
CA GLN A 270 8.67 -28.85 -34.86
C GLN A 270 9.47 -28.63 -36.14
N GLU A 271 10.01 -29.73 -36.66
CA GLU A 271 10.45 -29.86 -38.03
C GLU A 271 9.54 -29.04 -38.94
N ASN A 272 10.16 -28.43 -39.94
CA ASN A 272 9.51 -27.71 -41.02
C ASN A 272 8.42 -28.59 -41.66
N GLN A 273 7.25 -28.68 -41.04
CA GLN A 273 6.03 -28.77 -41.79
C GLN A 273 5.94 -27.43 -42.47
N THR A 274 6.37 -27.45 -43.72
CA THR A 274 5.92 -26.53 -44.75
C THR A 274 4.40 -26.56 -44.72
N LEU A 275 3.81 -25.84 -43.75
CA LEU A 275 2.61 -25.09 -43.99
C LEU A 275 2.95 -24.36 -45.27
N LYS A 276 2.30 -24.74 -46.36
CA LYS A 276 2.24 -23.88 -47.52
C LYS A 276 1.73 -22.57 -46.95
N VAL A 277 2.66 -21.66 -46.65
CA VAL A 277 2.41 -20.25 -46.59
C VAL A 277 1.97 -19.97 -48.01
N GLY A 278 0.68 -20.19 -48.26
CA GLY A 278 0.00 -19.27 -49.14
C GLY A 278 0.32 -17.94 -48.50
N GLU A 279 1.24 -17.21 -49.11
CA GLU A 279 1.34 -15.78 -48.91
C GLU A 279 -0.06 -15.26 -49.21
N LYS A 280 -0.93 -15.25 -48.20
CA LYS A 280 -1.95 -14.24 -48.13
C LYS A 280 -1.17 -12.96 -47.90
N VAL A 281 -0.69 -12.43 -49.01
CA VAL A 281 -0.43 -11.02 -49.19
C VAL A 281 -1.75 -10.37 -48.80
N TRP A 282 -1.87 -9.99 -47.53
CA TRP A 282 -2.96 -9.13 -47.10
C TRP A 282 -2.83 -7.88 -47.95
N ARG A 283 -3.79 -7.65 -48.86
CA ARG A 283 -3.76 -6.41 -49.62
C ARG A 283 -4.03 -5.27 -48.65
N LYS A 284 -3.64 -4.07 -49.05
CA LYS A 284 -3.71 -2.83 -48.27
C LYS A 284 -5.13 -2.54 -47.74
N GLU A 285 -6.13 -3.20 -48.33
CA GLU A 285 -7.56 -3.09 -48.06
C GLU A 285 -8.14 -4.15 -47.09
N ASP A 286 -7.40 -5.20 -46.69
CA ASP A 286 -7.96 -6.37 -45.97
C ASP A 286 -7.80 -6.33 -44.43
N LEU A 287 -7.11 -5.35 -43.88
CA LEU A 287 -7.01 -5.14 -42.43
C LEU A 287 -8.02 -4.06 -42.03
N PRO A 288 -8.96 -4.29 -41.09
CA PRO A 288 -9.84 -3.23 -40.61
C PRO A 288 -8.95 -2.11 -40.07
N LEU A 289 -8.99 -0.97 -40.76
CA LEU A 289 -8.25 0.23 -40.38
C LEU A 289 -8.55 0.50 -38.90
N VAL A 290 -7.53 0.66 -38.07
CA VAL A 290 -7.78 1.08 -36.68
C VAL A 290 -8.29 2.52 -36.73
N GLY A 291 -9.61 2.65 -36.82
CA GLY A 291 -10.26 3.92 -37.05
C GLY A 291 -10.08 4.82 -35.83
N GLU A 292 -9.80 6.09 -36.08
CA GLU A 292 -9.72 7.10 -35.02
C GLU A 292 -10.97 7.10 -34.12
N ASN A 293 -12.15 6.91 -34.71
CA ASN A 293 -13.41 6.81 -33.98
C ASN A 293 -13.44 5.60 -33.04
N TRP A 294 -12.93 4.45 -33.47
CA TRP A 294 -12.85 3.23 -32.65
C TRP A 294 -11.94 3.45 -31.44
N VAL A 295 -10.79 4.11 -31.65
CA VAL A 295 -9.87 4.47 -30.56
C VAL A 295 -10.54 5.45 -29.59
N ARG A 296 -11.23 6.46 -30.11
CA ARG A 296 -11.94 7.47 -29.30
C ARG A 296 -13.00 6.83 -28.41
N GLU A 297 -13.78 5.91 -28.95
CA GLU A 297 -14.82 5.17 -28.21
C GLU A 297 -14.21 4.31 -27.10
N HIS A 298 -13.16 3.55 -27.40
CA HIS A 298 -12.48 2.72 -26.41
C HIS A 298 -11.87 3.54 -25.27
N LEU A 299 -11.28 4.69 -25.59
CA LEU A 299 -10.78 5.63 -24.58
C LEU A 299 -11.91 6.24 -23.74
N GLY A 300 -13.05 6.56 -24.37
CA GLY A 300 -14.26 7.07 -23.71
C GLY A 300 -14.82 6.10 -22.66
N ASN A 301 -14.69 4.79 -22.90
CA ASN A 301 -15.20 3.74 -22.02
C ASN A 301 -14.20 3.28 -20.94
N LEU A 302 -13.07 3.98 -20.77
CA LEU A 302 -12.09 3.64 -19.75
C LEU A 302 -12.63 3.84 -18.32
N ASP A 303 -12.40 2.83 -17.47
CA ASP A 303 -12.60 2.95 -16.03
C ASP A 303 -11.50 3.86 -15.42
N ILE A 304 -11.93 5.05 -14.99
CA ILE A 304 -11.07 6.09 -14.43
C ILE A 304 -10.48 5.75 -13.06
N HIS A 305 -11.03 4.76 -12.38
CA HIS A 305 -10.58 4.36 -11.05
C HIS A 305 -9.45 3.32 -11.10
N LYS A 306 -9.02 2.90 -12.30
CA LYS A 306 -7.89 1.99 -12.47
C LYS A 306 -6.55 2.67 -12.21
N SER A 307 -5.57 1.85 -11.85
CA SER A 307 -4.19 2.29 -11.66
C SER A 307 -3.52 2.58 -13.00
N MET A 308 -2.58 3.51 -12.95
CA MET A 308 -1.63 3.83 -14.01
C MET A 308 -0.70 2.65 -14.26
N GLY A 309 -0.33 2.41 -15.52
CA GLY A 309 0.69 1.44 -15.89
C GLY A 309 2.12 2.01 -15.83
N PRO A 310 3.13 1.23 -16.26
CA PRO A 310 4.53 1.66 -16.30
C PRO A 310 4.79 2.83 -17.27
N ASP A 311 3.83 3.13 -18.15
CA ASP A 311 3.88 4.26 -19.08
C ASP A 311 3.56 5.63 -18.43
N GLY A 312 3.10 5.66 -17.17
CA GLY A 312 2.79 6.90 -16.49
C GLY A 312 1.48 7.58 -16.97
N MET A 313 0.66 6.90 -17.76
CA MET A 313 -0.57 7.46 -18.33
C MET A 313 -1.78 7.09 -17.48
N HIS A 314 -2.41 8.08 -16.86
CA HIS A 314 -3.54 7.82 -15.98
C HIS A 314 -4.85 7.62 -16.80
N PRO A 315 -5.66 6.58 -16.54
CA PRO A 315 -6.88 6.29 -17.32
C PRO A 315 -7.85 7.46 -17.40
N HIS A 316 -8.04 8.18 -16.29
CA HIS A 316 -8.83 9.41 -16.27
C HIS A 316 -8.34 10.46 -17.28
N VAL A 317 -7.03 10.66 -17.39
CA VAL A 317 -6.48 11.65 -18.32
C VAL A 317 -6.64 11.18 -19.77
N LEU A 318 -6.43 9.88 -20.02
CA LEU A 318 -6.65 9.28 -21.34
C LEU A 318 -8.11 9.44 -21.81
N ARG A 319 -9.08 9.22 -20.91
CA ARG A 319 -10.50 9.38 -21.21
C ARG A 319 -10.88 10.83 -21.52
N GLU A 320 -10.45 11.77 -20.67
CA GLU A 320 -10.75 13.19 -20.86
C GLU A 320 -10.11 13.76 -22.14
N LEU A 321 -8.99 13.19 -22.58
CA LEU A 321 -8.25 13.64 -23.77
C LEU A 321 -8.55 12.82 -25.03
N ALA A 322 -9.51 11.88 -24.98
CA ALA A 322 -9.82 10.93 -26.06
C ALA A 322 -9.95 11.60 -27.43
N ASP A 323 -10.66 12.74 -27.50
CA ASP A 323 -10.90 13.47 -28.76
C ASP A 323 -9.61 13.88 -29.48
N VAL A 324 -8.58 14.24 -28.70
CA VAL A 324 -7.33 14.81 -29.22
C VAL A 324 -6.27 13.72 -29.43
N ILE A 325 -6.25 12.71 -28.58
CA ILE A 325 -5.23 11.65 -28.63
C ILE A 325 -5.63 10.44 -29.48
N ALA A 326 -6.90 10.33 -29.88
CA ALA A 326 -7.36 9.23 -30.73
C ALA A 326 -6.60 9.18 -32.06
N LYS A 327 -6.33 10.35 -32.67
CA LYS A 327 -5.59 10.43 -33.95
C LYS A 327 -4.16 9.90 -33.86
N PRO A 328 -3.28 10.42 -32.98
CA PRO A 328 -1.92 9.89 -32.88
C PRO A 328 -1.90 8.42 -32.46
N LEU A 329 -2.80 7.98 -31.58
CA LEU A 329 -2.88 6.58 -31.17
C LEU A 329 -3.31 5.66 -32.31
N SER A 330 -4.25 6.07 -33.17
CA SER A 330 -4.64 5.26 -34.34
C SER A 330 -3.46 5.07 -35.31
N ILE A 331 -2.62 6.09 -35.48
CA ILE A 331 -1.39 6.01 -36.29
C ILE A 331 -0.39 5.03 -35.66
N ILE A 332 -0.21 5.08 -34.33
CA ILE A 332 0.68 4.16 -33.61
C ILE A 332 0.18 2.71 -33.73
N PHE A 333 -1.10 2.47 -33.51
CA PHE A 333 -1.71 1.13 -33.59
C PHE A 333 -1.57 0.55 -34.99
N GLU A 334 -1.86 1.36 -36.02
CA GLU A 334 -1.71 0.95 -37.41
C GLU A 334 -0.25 0.63 -37.76
N ARG A 335 0.70 1.45 -37.31
CA ARG A 335 2.14 1.20 -37.55
C ARG A 335 2.60 -0.06 -36.83
N SER A 336 2.23 -0.23 -35.56
CA SER A 336 2.55 -1.41 -34.76
C SER A 336 2.02 -2.69 -35.40
N ARG A 337 0.77 -2.65 -35.91
CA ARG A 337 0.16 -3.76 -36.63
C ARG A 337 0.88 -4.12 -37.92
N ARG A 338 1.32 -3.12 -38.69
CA ARG A 338 2.02 -3.33 -39.97
C ARG A 338 3.44 -3.87 -39.81
N THR A 339 4.17 -3.40 -38.80
CA THR A 339 5.56 -3.81 -38.58
C THR A 339 5.68 -5.03 -37.67
N GLY A 340 4.62 -5.39 -36.94
CA GLY A 340 4.66 -6.41 -35.89
C GLY A 340 5.44 -5.96 -34.64
N GLU A 341 5.89 -4.71 -34.60
CA GLU A 341 6.64 -4.15 -33.47
C GLU A 341 5.69 -3.50 -32.47
N VAL A 342 5.98 -3.64 -31.17
CA VAL A 342 5.25 -2.95 -30.10
C VAL A 342 6.22 -2.11 -29.26
N PRO A 343 5.79 -0.93 -28.77
CA PRO A 343 6.58 -0.14 -27.86
C PRO A 343 7.02 -0.91 -26.61
N GLU A 344 8.19 -0.55 -26.09
CA GLU A 344 8.77 -1.22 -24.93
C GLU A 344 7.87 -1.16 -23.68
N ASP A 345 7.20 -0.02 -23.45
CA ASP A 345 6.28 0.16 -22.32
C ASP A 345 5.10 -0.83 -22.35
N TRP A 346 4.73 -1.31 -23.53
CA TRP A 346 3.59 -2.23 -23.69
C TRP A 346 3.99 -3.68 -23.39
N ARG A 347 5.29 -3.98 -23.40
CA ARG A 347 5.86 -5.27 -22.98
C ARG A 347 6.13 -5.35 -21.48
N LYS A 348 6.07 -4.21 -20.78
CA LYS A 348 6.36 -4.10 -19.34
C LYS A 348 5.06 -4.09 -18.53
N ALA A 349 5.14 -4.58 -17.29
CA ALA A 349 4.06 -4.51 -16.33
C ALA A 349 4.60 -4.28 -14.91
N ASP A 350 3.89 -3.48 -14.11
CA ASP A 350 4.14 -3.40 -12.68
C ASP A 350 3.41 -4.56 -11.99
N VAL A 351 4.15 -5.49 -11.39
CA VAL A 351 3.60 -6.68 -10.75
C VAL A 351 3.44 -6.44 -9.26
N THR A 352 2.21 -6.63 -8.75
CA THR A 352 1.94 -6.63 -7.30
C THR A 352 1.47 -8.01 -6.87
N LEU A 353 2.17 -8.60 -5.90
CA LEU A 353 1.75 -9.84 -5.27
C LEU A 353 0.58 -9.60 -4.31
N VAL A 354 -0.48 -10.38 -4.46
CA VAL A 354 -1.63 -10.39 -3.55
C VAL A 354 -1.59 -11.65 -2.71
N PHE A 355 -1.07 -11.52 -1.49
CA PHE A 355 -1.01 -12.63 -0.53
C PHE A 355 -2.40 -13.02 -0.06
N LYS A 356 -2.78 -14.28 -0.28
CA LYS A 356 -3.95 -14.88 0.36
C LYS A 356 -3.49 -15.55 1.66
N LYS A 357 -4.19 -15.23 2.76
CA LYS A 357 -3.80 -15.54 4.14
C LYS A 357 -3.70 -17.03 4.52
N GLU A 358 -4.01 -17.95 3.62
CA GLU A 358 -4.25 -19.35 3.99
C GLU A 358 -3.37 -20.35 3.22
N ASP A 359 -2.61 -19.94 2.19
CA ASP A 359 -1.76 -20.89 1.46
C ASP A 359 -0.59 -20.19 0.71
N PRO A 360 0.69 -20.45 1.07
CA PRO A 360 1.85 -19.88 0.38
C PRO A 360 1.97 -20.26 -1.10
N GLY A 361 1.24 -21.30 -1.54
CA GLY A 361 1.31 -21.84 -2.91
C GLY A 361 0.35 -21.20 -3.92
N ASN A 362 -0.43 -20.16 -3.56
CA ASN A 362 -1.55 -19.70 -4.39
C ASN A 362 -1.62 -18.17 -4.59
N ASP A 363 -0.46 -17.51 -4.57
CA ASP A 363 -0.35 -16.07 -4.80
C ASP A 363 -0.60 -15.72 -6.26
N ARG A 364 -1.57 -14.84 -6.52
CA ARG A 364 -1.85 -14.35 -7.87
C ARG A 364 -1.15 -13.00 -8.08
N PRO A 365 -0.21 -12.89 -9.05
CA PRO A 365 0.34 -11.60 -9.43
C PRO A 365 -0.74 -10.77 -10.15
N VAL A 366 -0.92 -9.52 -9.72
CA VAL A 366 -1.69 -8.53 -10.46
C VAL A 366 -0.72 -7.69 -11.27
N SER A 367 -0.78 -7.79 -12.59
CA SER A 367 0.06 -7.03 -13.52
C SER A 367 -0.65 -5.78 -14.02
N LEU A 368 -0.09 -4.61 -13.73
CA LEU A 368 -0.52 -3.33 -14.29
C LEU A 368 0.25 -3.08 -15.59
N THR A 369 -0.41 -3.22 -16.74
CA THR A 369 0.17 -2.95 -18.06
C THR A 369 -0.30 -1.62 -18.63
N SER A 370 0.42 -1.12 -19.63
CA SER A 370 0.07 0.10 -20.38
C SER A 370 -1.36 0.04 -20.91
N ILE A 371 -2.14 1.11 -20.67
CA ILE A 371 -3.55 1.18 -21.10
C ILE A 371 -3.65 1.26 -22.63
N PRO A 372 -2.87 2.12 -23.33
CA PRO A 372 -2.80 2.09 -24.79
C PRO A 372 -2.37 0.71 -25.33
N GLY A 373 -1.44 0.02 -24.66
CA GLY A 373 -1.07 -1.35 -25.03
C GLY A 373 -2.23 -2.36 -24.92
N LYS A 374 -3.07 -2.25 -23.88
CA LYS A 374 -4.30 -3.06 -23.75
C LYS A 374 -5.30 -2.78 -24.87
N VAL A 375 -5.52 -1.50 -25.20
CA VAL A 375 -6.42 -1.07 -26.28
C VAL A 375 -5.91 -1.60 -27.63
N ASN A 376 -4.60 -1.54 -27.87
CA ASN A 376 -4.00 -2.13 -29.06
C ASN A 376 -4.23 -3.65 -29.13
N GLY A 377 -4.02 -4.37 -28.01
CA GLY A 377 -4.28 -5.81 -27.94
C GLY A 377 -5.73 -6.18 -28.30
N THR A 378 -6.70 -5.42 -27.79
CA THR A 378 -8.12 -5.63 -28.15
C THR A 378 -8.42 -5.34 -29.62
N ALA A 379 -7.72 -4.38 -30.24
CA ALA A 379 -7.83 -4.11 -31.68
C ALA A 379 -7.32 -5.29 -32.53
N HIS A 380 -6.32 -6.02 -32.05
CA HIS A 380 -5.75 -7.19 -32.74
C HIS A 380 -6.63 -8.44 -32.58
N SER A 381 -7.31 -8.62 -31.43
CA SER A 381 -8.17 -9.78 -31.17
C SER A 381 -9.58 -9.66 -31.75
N GLY A 382 -10.05 -8.44 -32.07
CA GLY A 382 -11.40 -8.18 -32.60
C GLY A 382 -11.67 -8.66 -34.04
N GLY A 383 -10.71 -9.33 -34.69
CA GLY A 383 -10.90 -10.00 -35.99
C GLY A 383 -11.36 -11.46 -35.90
N HIS A 384 -11.60 -11.96 -34.68
CA HIS A 384 -12.16 -13.29 -34.42
C HIS A 384 -13.44 -13.16 -33.58
N GLN A 385 -14.54 -12.80 -34.22
CA GLN A 385 -15.88 -13.17 -33.79
C GLN A 385 -16.63 -13.73 -34.98
#